data_AF-A0A0P0WI49-F1
#
_entry.id   AF-A0A0P0WI49-F1
#
_cell.length_a   1.000
_cell.length_b   1.000
_cell.length_c   1.000
_cell.angle_alpha   90.00
_cell.angle_beta   90.00
_cell.angle_gamma   90.00
#
_symmetry.space_group_name_H-M   'P 1'
#
loop_
_entity.id
_entity.type
_entity.pdbx_description
1 polymer ?
#
loop_
_entity_poly.entity_id
_entity_poly.type
_entity_poly.pdbx_seq_one_letter_code
_entity_poly.pdbx_strand_id
1 'polypeptide(L)'
;MAILSVELFRSMMNCLCSLRWNKAAEWESSYPNHDFEWKHNVEPVMQVYIETTDGSSIEPKESALLWHYLDADHDFGSCQAKELLGHLERVLSNEPVVVKCGHYIVEVKPQGVSKGLAVDKKPSKAKYYVDDAGEVVRLLKNVAGISSHREAVSHGRVIFRDVMDYVD
;
A
#
# COMPACT_ATOMS: atom_id res chain seq x y z
N MET A 1 24.48 -17.16 -13.01
CA MET A 1 23.62 -16.15 -13.66
C MET A 1 22.31 -15.90 -12.89
N ALA A 2 21.66 -16.91 -12.29
CA ALA A 2 20.39 -16.73 -11.55
C ALA A 2 20.52 -15.98 -10.21
N ILE A 3 21.66 -16.08 -9.50
CA ILE A 3 21.85 -15.42 -8.19
C ILE A 3 21.88 -13.89 -8.32
N LEU A 4 22.50 -13.37 -9.39
CA LEU A 4 22.48 -11.95 -9.73
C LEU A 4 21.06 -11.43 -10.01
N SER A 5 20.15 -12.29 -10.49
CA SER A 5 18.76 -11.88 -10.74
C SER A 5 17.98 -11.65 -9.45
N VAL A 6 18.17 -12.48 -8.42
CA VAL A 6 17.52 -12.31 -7.10
C VAL A 6 18.11 -11.12 -6.35
N GLU A 7 19.42 -10.92 -6.36
CA GLU A 7 20.04 -9.75 -5.72
C GLU A 7 19.72 -8.45 -6.45
N LEU A 8 19.65 -8.45 -7.78
CA LEU A 8 19.20 -7.29 -8.54
C LEU A 8 17.71 -7.03 -8.28
N PHE A 9 16.87 -8.05 -8.17
CA PHE A 9 15.45 -7.85 -7.85
C PHE A 9 15.28 -7.34 -6.41
N ARG A 10 16.02 -7.88 -5.44
CA ARG A 10 15.98 -7.42 -4.05
C ARG A 10 16.62 -6.04 -3.89
N SER A 11 17.69 -5.74 -4.61
CA SER A 11 18.33 -4.41 -4.67
C SER A 11 17.46 -3.41 -5.40
N MET A 12 16.73 -3.81 -6.44
CA MET A 12 15.80 -2.96 -7.18
C MET A 12 14.49 -2.78 -6.41
N MET A 13 14.03 -3.76 -5.65
CA MET A 13 12.87 -3.64 -4.77
C MET A 13 13.23 -2.84 -3.51
N ASN A 14 14.46 -3.01 -2.98
CA ASN A 14 15.02 -2.14 -1.95
C ASN A 14 15.31 -0.73 -2.47
N CYS A 15 15.78 -0.56 -3.71
CA CYS A 15 15.93 0.74 -4.35
C CYS A 15 14.56 1.34 -4.68
N LEU A 16 13.53 0.55 -4.99
CA LEU A 16 12.19 1.09 -5.24
C LEU A 16 11.47 1.45 -3.93
N CYS A 17 11.79 0.81 -2.80
CA CYS A 17 11.35 1.25 -1.48
C CYS A 17 12.28 2.29 -0.83
N SER A 18 13.49 2.53 -1.34
CA SER A 18 14.47 3.47 -0.76
C SER A 18 14.93 4.60 -1.69
N LEU A 19 14.44 4.67 -2.93
CA LEU A 19 14.70 5.81 -3.81
C LEU A 19 13.91 6.99 -3.27
N ARG A 20 14.64 7.70 -2.43
CA ARG A 20 14.47 9.03 -1.87
C ARG A 20 14.36 10.06 -3.00
N TRP A 21 13.17 10.23 -3.56
CA TRP A 21 12.88 11.36 -4.44
C TRP A 21 12.42 12.53 -3.55
N ASN A 22 13.36 13.45 -3.31
CA ASN A 22 13.22 14.72 -2.57
C ASN A 22 13.21 14.59 -1.02
N LYS A 23 14.17 15.26 -0.35
CA LYS A 23 14.32 15.25 1.12
C LYS A 23 13.23 16.05 1.86
N ALA A 24 12.23 16.58 1.15
CA ALA A 24 11.13 17.34 1.74
C ALA A 24 9.76 16.66 1.61
N ALA A 25 9.64 15.56 0.86
CA ALA A 25 8.41 14.79 0.85
C ALA A 25 8.45 13.86 2.06
N GLU A 26 7.81 14.26 3.15
CA GLU A 26 7.33 13.29 4.12
C GLU A 26 6.53 12.22 3.37
N TRP A 27 6.64 10.97 3.81
CA TRP A 27 5.87 9.87 3.23
C TRP A 27 4.38 10.20 3.35
N GLU A 28 3.79 10.79 2.32
CA GLU A 28 2.35 10.85 2.17
C GLU A 28 1.92 9.44 1.81
N SER A 29 1.46 8.68 2.82
CA SER A 29 0.47 7.66 2.54
C SER A 29 -0.59 8.32 1.68
N SER A 30 -0.98 7.73 0.55
CA SER A 30 -2.08 8.26 -0.29
C SER A 30 -3.44 8.24 0.41
N TYR A 31 -3.43 7.97 1.71
CA TYR A 31 -4.53 7.86 2.63
C TYR A 31 -4.29 8.94 3.69
N PRO A 32 -5.05 10.04 3.69
CA PRO A 32 -4.91 11.08 4.71
C PRO A 32 -5.05 10.45 6.10
N ASN A 33 -4.34 10.99 7.09
CA ASN A 33 -4.29 10.51 8.48
C ASN A 33 -5.66 10.30 9.17
N HIS A 34 -6.76 10.69 8.53
CA HIS A 34 -8.15 10.43 8.94
C HIS A 34 -8.65 9.01 8.64
N ASP A 35 -7.95 8.22 7.82
CA ASP A 35 -8.51 7.01 7.19
C ASP A 35 -8.69 5.81 8.13
N PHE A 36 -8.33 5.91 9.41
CA PHE A 36 -8.51 4.85 10.41
C PHE A 36 -9.38 5.24 11.60
N GLU A 37 -10.11 6.36 11.55
CA GLU A 37 -11.05 6.72 12.63
C GLU A 37 -12.08 5.61 12.87
N TRP A 38 -12.54 4.95 11.81
CA TRP A 38 -13.42 3.78 11.92
C TRP A 38 -12.87 2.68 12.83
N LYS A 39 -11.54 2.51 12.97
CA LYS A 39 -10.98 1.51 13.89
C LYS A 39 -11.38 1.78 15.34
N HIS A 40 -11.49 3.04 15.75
CA HIS A 40 -11.95 3.42 17.09
C HIS A 40 -13.42 3.05 17.33
N ASN A 41 -14.23 2.93 16.28
CA ASN A 41 -15.61 2.44 16.37
C ASN A 41 -15.68 0.91 16.33
N VAL A 42 -14.78 0.27 15.57
CA VAL A 42 -14.76 -1.20 15.40
C VAL A 42 -14.15 -1.93 16.58
N GLU A 43 -13.04 -1.42 17.13
CA GLU A 43 -12.32 -2.08 18.21
C GLU A 43 -13.20 -2.34 19.44
N PRO A 44 -13.93 -1.36 19.99
CA PRO A 44 -14.82 -1.61 21.13
C PRO A 44 -15.92 -2.64 20.83
N VAL A 45 -16.43 -2.65 19.59
CA VAL A 45 -17.43 -3.65 19.16
C VAL A 45 -16.80 -5.04 19.17
N MET A 46 -15.63 -5.22 18.56
CA MET A 46 -14.93 -6.51 18.55
C MET A 46 -14.52 -6.98 19.95
N GLN A 47 -14.13 -6.07 20.85
CA GLN A 47 -13.77 -6.42 22.24
C GLN A 47 -14.94 -7.12 22.98
N VAL A 48 -16.18 -6.66 22.79
CA VAL A 48 -17.37 -7.33 23.38
C VAL A 48 -17.50 -8.78 22.87
N TYR A 49 -17.20 -9.04 21.61
CA TYR A 49 -17.23 -10.39 21.05
C TYR A 49 -16.07 -11.25 21.55
N ILE A 50 -14.91 -10.66 21.87
CA ILE A 50 -13.80 -11.35 22.54
C ILE A 50 -14.23 -11.80 23.94
N GLU A 51 -14.79 -10.88 24.73
CA GLU A 51 -15.21 -11.15 26.11
C GLU A 51 -16.33 -12.20 26.19
N THR A 52 -17.15 -12.31 25.15
CA THR A 52 -18.29 -13.25 25.09
C THR A 52 -18.00 -14.53 24.33
N THR A 53 -16.83 -14.65 23.68
CA THR A 53 -16.47 -15.80 22.85
C THR A 53 -15.08 -16.30 23.23
N ASP A 54 -15.04 -17.30 24.10
CA ASP A 54 -13.78 -17.92 24.53
C ASP A 54 -13.01 -18.48 23.32
N GLY A 55 -11.69 -18.31 23.32
CA GLY A 55 -10.82 -18.65 22.20
C GLY A 55 -10.82 -17.66 21.02
N SER A 56 -11.65 -16.62 21.04
CA SER A 56 -11.59 -15.58 20.01
C SER A 56 -10.53 -14.50 20.30
N SER A 57 -10.06 -13.82 19.26
CA SER A 57 -9.01 -12.79 19.37
C SER A 57 -9.12 -11.73 18.29
N ILE A 58 -8.43 -10.60 18.48
CA ILE A 58 -8.37 -9.51 17.51
C ILE A 58 -6.93 -9.35 16.98
N GLU A 59 -6.79 -9.25 15.66
CA GLU A 59 -5.51 -9.02 14.97
C GLU A 59 -5.55 -7.64 14.28
N PRO A 60 -4.83 -6.63 14.82
CA PRO A 60 -4.68 -5.36 14.14
C PRO A 60 -3.70 -5.46 12.98
N LYS A 61 -4.09 -4.91 11.82
CA LYS A 61 -3.21 -4.69 10.66
C LYS A 61 -3.09 -3.21 10.34
N GLU A 62 -2.15 -2.86 9.47
CA GLU A 62 -1.92 -1.47 9.04
C GLU A 62 -3.22 -0.82 8.55
N SER A 63 -3.94 -1.48 7.63
CA SER A 63 -5.19 -0.97 7.05
C SER A 63 -6.42 -1.85 7.30
N ALA A 64 -6.34 -2.84 8.18
CA ALA A 64 -7.46 -3.72 8.48
C ALA A 64 -7.50 -4.06 9.97
N LEU A 65 -8.66 -4.54 10.43
CA LEU A 65 -8.84 -5.09 11.77
C LEU A 65 -9.61 -6.39 11.63
N LEU A 66 -9.07 -7.47 12.19
CA LEU A 66 -9.62 -8.81 12.04
C LEU A 66 -10.03 -9.34 13.41
N TRP A 67 -11.21 -9.96 13.48
CA TRP A 67 -11.64 -10.78 14.60
C TRP A 67 -11.56 -12.25 14.18
N HIS A 68 -10.86 -13.07 14.96
CA HIS A 68 -10.61 -14.48 14.73
C HIS A 68 -11.40 -15.32 15.73
N TYR A 69 -11.98 -16.42 15.26
CA TYR A 69 -12.72 -17.37 16.11
C TYR A 69 -12.33 -18.83 15.82
N LEU A 70 -11.14 -19.05 15.26
CA LEU A 70 -10.65 -20.39 14.93
C LEU A 70 -10.52 -21.28 16.18
N ASP A 71 -10.06 -20.72 17.30
CA ASP A 71 -9.85 -21.45 18.55
C ASP A 71 -11.09 -21.44 19.47
N ALA A 72 -12.20 -20.83 19.01
CA ALA A 72 -13.48 -20.88 19.69
C ALA A 72 -14.26 -22.17 19.32
N ASP A 73 -15.34 -22.45 20.05
CA ASP A 73 -16.30 -23.46 19.61
C ASP A 73 -16.83 -23.13 18.20
N HIS A 74 -16.81 -24.11 17.29
CA HIS A 74 -17.10 -23.88 15.87
C HIS A 74 -18.51 -23.31 15.64
N ASP A 75 -19.51 -23.91 16.28
CA ASP A 75 -20.91 -23.55 16.04
C ASP A 75 -21.25 -22.24 16.72
N PHE A 76 -20.74 -22.03 17.94
CA PHE A 76 -20.90 -20.77 18.67
C PHE A 76 -20.16 -19.61 18.00
N GLY A 77 -18.89 -19.80 17.63
CA GLY A 77 -18.08 -18.80 16.93
C GLY A 77 -18.66 -18.41 15.58
N SER A 78 -19.22 -19.36 14.83
CA SER A 78 -19.95 -19.10 13.57
C SER A 78 -21.22 -18.26 13.79
N CYS A 79 -21.96 -18.52 14.87
CA CYS A 79 -23.11 -17.68 15.24
C CYS A 79 -22.67 -16.26 15.60
N GLN A 80 -21.64 -16.13 16.45
CA GLN A 80 -21.08 -14.85 16.86
C GLN A 80 -20.53 -14.05 15.68
N ALA A 81 -19.89 -14.69 14.70
CA ALA A 81 -19.39 -14.04 13.49
C ALA A 81 -20.52 -13.40 12.66
N LYS A 82 -21.69 -14.05 12.56
CA LYS A 82 -22.86 -13.52 11.83
C LYS A 82 -23.46 -12.33 12.56
N GLU A 83 -23.60 -12.41 13.87
CA GLU A 83 -24.08 -11.29 14.70
C GLU A 83 -23.11 -10.11 14.63
N LEU A 84 -21.80 -10.36 14.73
CA LEU A 84 -20.75 -9.34 14.61
C LEU A 84 -20.78 -8.68 13.23
N LEU A 85 -20.91 -9.46 12.16
CA LEU A 85 -21.04 -8.94 10.78
C LEU A 85 -22.20 -7.95 10.69
N GLY A 86 -23.41 -8.37 11.09
CA GLY A 86 -24.59 -7.52 11.03
C GLY A 86 -24.53 -6.32 11.99
N HIS A 87 -23.81 -6.43 13.10
CA HIS A 87 -23.55 -5.30 14.00
C HIS A 87 -22.61 -4.27 13.36
N LEU A 88 -21.47 -4.72 12.82
CA LEU A 88 -20.49 -3.85 12.17
C LEU A 88 -21.05 -3.18 10.91
N GLU A 89 -21.81 -3.90 10.08
CA GLU A 89 -22.45 -3.31 8.90
C GLU A 89 -23.40 -2.15 9.26
N ARG A 90 -24.10 -2.24 10.41
CA ARG A 90 -24.96 -1.17 10.90
C ARG A 90 -24.15 0.01 11.41
N VAL A 91 -23.15 -0.24 12.26
CA VAL A 91 -22.31 0.80 12.88
C VAL A 91 -21.48 1.54 11.83
N LEU A 92 -21.00 0.85 10.80
CA LEU A 92 -20.10 1.39 9.77
C LEU A 92 -20.82 1.77 8.48
N SER A 93 -22.15 1.86 8.49
CA SER A 93 -22.96 2.16 7.31
C SER A 93 -22.61 3.49 6.62
N ASN A 94 -22.04 4.45 7.35
CA ASN A 94 -21.60 5.76 6.83
C ASN A 94 -20.08 5.88 6.64
N GLU A 95 -19.32 4.82 6.95
CA GLU A 95 -17.86 4.82 6.89
C GLU A 95 -17.36 4.22 5.56
N PRO A 96 -16.24 4.68 4.99
CA PRO A 96 -15.68 4.18 3.72
C PRO A 96 -14.99 2.80 3.87
N VAL A 97 -15.62 1.88 4.58
CA VAL A 97 -15.09 0.55 4.91
C VAL A 97 -16.01 -0.56 4.44
N VAL A 98 -15.48 -1.77 4.39
CA VAL A 98 -16.20 -3.00 4.10
C VAL A 98 -15.94 -4.01 5.22
N VAL A 99 -17.02 -4.66 5.66
CA VAL A 99 -16.94 -5.81 6.57
C VAL A 99 -17.02 -7.07 5.71
N LYS A 100 -16.11 -8.02 5.93
CA LYS A 100 -16.07 -9.28 5.20
C LYS A 100 -15.94 -10.45 6.14
N CYS A 101 -16.80 -11.44 5.99
CA CYS A 101 -16.64 -12.74 6.63
C CYS A 101 -15.71 -13.61 5.78
N GLY A 102 -14.65 -14.13 6.39
CA GLY A 102 -13.75 -15.13 5.80
C GLY A 102 -13.85 -16.46 6.52
N HIS A 103 -12.86 -17.32 6.33
CA HIS A 103 -12.79 -18.60 7.04
C HIS A 103 -12.28 -18.37 8.47
N TYR A 104 -13.17 -18.53 9.45
CA TYR A 104 -12.89 -18.27 10.87
C TYR A 104 -12.49 -16.83 11.21
N ILE A 105 -12.87 -15.87 10.36
CA ILE A 105 -12.53 -14.45 10.55
C ILE A 105 -13.67 -13.51 10.14
N VAL A 106 -13.74 -12.36 10.80
CA VAL A 106 -14.47 -11.17 10.35
C VAL A 106 -13.45 -10.03 10.18
N GLU A 107 -13.27 -9.57 8.95
CA GLU A 107 -12.30 -8.52 8.58
C GLU A 107 -13.03 -7.21 8.27
N VAL A 108 -12.58 -6.11 8.88
CA VAL A 108 -12.95 -4.76 8.46
C VAL A 108 -11.75 -4.10 7.78
N LYS A 109 -11.98 -3.51 6.61
CA LYS A 109 -10.95 -2.79 5.86
C LYS A 109 -11.55 -1.66 5.00
N PRO A 110 -10.75 -0.66 4.60
CA PRO A 110 -11.20 0.36 3.66
C PRO A 110 -11.72 -0.24 2.35
N GLN A 111 -12.68 0.45 1.76
CA GLN A 111 -13.17 0.14 0.42
C GLN A 111 -12.01 0.18 -0.60
N GLY A 112 -12.05 -0.70 -1.60
CA GLY A 112 -11.01 -0.77 -2.65
C GLY A 112 -9.74 -1.55 -2.29
N VAL A 113 -9.52 -1.90 -1.02
CA VAL A 113 -8.38 -2.76 -0.62
C VAL A 113 -8.71 -4.22 -0.93
N SER A 114 -8.31 -4.67 -2.12
CA SER A 114 -8.32 -6.08 -2.49
C SER A 114 -7.00 -6.47 -3.16
N LYS A 115 -6.53 -7.69 -2.91
CA LYS A 115 -5.29 -8.23 -3.51
C LYS A 115 -5.30 -8.19 -5.05
N GLY A 116 -6.48 -8.11 -5.68
CA GLY A 116 -6.64 -8.06 -7.13
C GLY A 116 -6.56 -6.66 -7.75
N LEU A 117 -6.87 -5.58 -7.01
CA LEU A 117 -6.91 -4.22 -7.57
C LEU A 117 -5.54 -3.54 -7.67
N ALA A 118 -4.49 -4.13 -7.08
CA ALA A 118 -3.13 -3.63 -7.23
C ALA A 118 -2.55 -3.80 -8.66
N VAL A 119 -3.23 -4.55 -9.54
CA VAL A 119 -2.77 -4.79 -10.92
C VAL A 119 -3.03 -3.60 -11.85
N ASP A 120 -4.11 -2.84 -11.65
CA ASP A 120 -4.54 -1.85 -12.66
C ASP A 120 -4.00 -0.44 -12.43
N LYS A 121 -3.29 -0.21 -11.33
CA LYS A 121 -2.63 1.06 -11.06
C LYS A 121 -1.19 0.81 -10.65
N LYS A 122 -0.35 0.39 -11.60
CA LYS A 122 0.98 1.01 -11.64
C LYS A 122 0.71 2.47 -11.99
N PRO A 123 0.87 3.45 -11.08
CA PRO A 123 0.99 4.81 -11.53
C PRO A 123 2.26 4.85 -12.37
N SER A 124 2.12 4.73 -13.69
CA SER A 124 3.16 5.18 -14.60
C SER A 124 3.44 6.62 -14.17
N LYS A 125 4.65 6.91 -13.66
CA LYS A 125 5.07 8.24 -13.20
C LYS A 125 5.05 9.31 -14.30
N ALA A 126 4.56 8.98 -15.49
CA ALA A 126 4.39 9.91 -16.59
C ALA A 126 3.16 10.78 -16.34
N LYS A 127 3.39 12.08 -16.08
CA LYS A 127 2.32 13.10 -16.07
C LYS A 127 1.68 13.31 -17.45
N TYR A 128 2.34 12.82 -18.51
CA TYR A 128 1.96 13.05 -19.90
C TYR A 128 2.04 11.74 -20.68
N TYR A 129 1.00 11.47 -21.46
CA TYR A 129 0.98 10.40 -22.46
C TYR A 129 1.34 10.98 -23.82
N VAL A 130 2.22 10.28 -24.53
CA VAL A 130 2.52 10.57 -25.94
C VAL A 130 1.72 9.57 -26.75
N ASP A 131 0.59 10.02 -27.32
CA ASP A 131 -0.30 9.16 -28.14
C ASP A 131 0.24 9.00 -29.58
N ASP A 132 1.08 9.93 -30.04
CA ASP A 132 1.65 9.89 -31.38
C ASP A 132 2.93 9.04 -31.43
N ALA A 133 2.93 7.99 -32.26
CA ALA A 133 4.09 7.13 -32.45
C ALA A 133 5.32 7.89 -32.99
N GLY A 134 5.11 8.93 -33.80
CA GLY A 134 6.19 9.77 -34.33
C GLY A 134 6.90 10.55 -33.22
N GLU A 135 6.14 11.07 -32.26
CA GLU A 135 6.69 11.75 -31.09
C GLU A 135 7.44 10.80 -30.15
N VAL A 136 6.97 9.56 -29.97
CA VAL A 136 7.70 8.53 -29.21
C VAL A 136 9.09 8.29 -29.83
N VAL A 137 9.15 8.12 -31.16
CA VAL A 137 10.42 7.91 -31.88
C VAL A 137 11.34 9.13 -31.75
N ARG A 138 10.80 10.34 -31.81
CA ARG A 138 11.58 11.59 -31.63
C ARG A 138 12.20 11.66 -30.24
N LEU A 139 11.43 11.39 -29.19
CA LEU A 139 11.91 11.41 -27.81
C LEU A 139 12.98 10.35 -27.56
N LEU A 140 12.79 9.13 -28.06
CA LEU A 140 13.78 8.06 -27.92
C LEU A 140 15.11 8.38 -28.60
N LYS A 141 15.07 8.98 -29.80
CA LYS A 141 16.29 9.45 -30.49
C LYS A 141 17.02 10.53 -29.69
N ASN A 142 16.28 11.46 -29.08
CA ASN A 142 16.87 12.49 -28.24
C ASN A 142 17.55 11.89 -27.00
N VAL A 143 16.91 10.94 -26.33
CA VAL A 143 17.48 10.23 -25.16
C VAL A 143 18.75 9.45 -25.53
N ALA A 144 18.77 8.79 -26.68
CA ALA A 144 19.98 8.14 -27.19
C ALA A 144 21.10 9.15 -27.50
N GLY A 145 20.74 10.34 -28.01
CA GLY A 145 21.69 11.42 -28.28
C GLY A 145 22.34 12.02 -27.02
N ILE A 146 21.59 12.18 -25.92
CA ILE A 146 22.15 12.70 -24.64
C ILE A 146 23.09 11.71 -23.95
N SER A 147 22.94 10.39 -24.19
CA SER A 147 23.87 9.40 -23.63
C SER A 147 25.31 9.60 -24.11
N SER A 148 25.52 10.22 -25.28
CA SER A 148 26.87 10.48 -25.79
C SER A 148 27.56 11.70 -25.16
N HIS A 149 26.88 12.47 -24.30
CA HIS A 149 27.43 13.65 -23.63
C HIS A 149 27.73 13.46 -22.14
N ARG A 150 27.69 12.22 -21.62
CA ARG A 150 28.10 11.90 -20.24
C ARG A 150 29.36 11.02 -20.18
N GLU A 151 30.43 11.47 -20.84
CA GLU A 151 31.80 11.07 -20.53
C GLU A 151 32.68 12.31 -20.29
N ALA A 152 32.28 13.16 -19.35
CA ALA A 152 33.18 14.19 -18.79
C ALA A 152 32.65 14.73 -17.45
N VAL A 153 32.22 13.88 -16.53
CA VAL A 153 32.21 14.26 -15.12
C VAL A 153 33.24 13.38 -14.45
N SER A 154 34.43 13.97 -14.31
CA SER A 154 35.55 13.43 -13.53
C SER A 154 35.02 12.86 -12.21
N HIS A 155 35.63 11.76 -11.76
CA HIS A 155 35.39 11.07 -10.49
C HIS A 155 35.60 11.94 -9.22
N GLY A 156 35.52 13.26 -9.33
CA GLY A 156 35.41 14.19 -8.23
C GLY A 156 34.04 14.08 -7.59
N ARG A 157 33.95 13.23 -6.56
CA ARG A 157 33.06 13.36 -5.39
C ARG A 157 31.95 14.41 -5.59
N VAL A 158 30.84 14.00 -6.22
CA VAL A 158 29.63 14.84 -6.32
C VAL A 158 29.17 15.12 -4.90
N ILE A 159 29.44 16.32 -4.41
CA ILE A 159 28.96 16.76 -3.11
C ILE A 159 27.60 17.42 -3.31
N PHE A 160 26.70 17.17 -2.38
CA PHE A 160 25.27 17.48 -2.47
C PHE A 160 24.96 18.96 -2.80
N ARG A 161 25.92 19.87 -2.63
CA ARG A 161 25.78 21.29 -2.92
C ARG A 161 25.72 21.58 -4.43
N ASP A 162 26.47 20.83 -5.25
CA ASP A 162 26.53 21.04 -6.71
C ASP A 162 25.20 20.71 -7.42
N VAL A 163 24.32 19.95 -6.77
CA VAL A 163 22.99 19.60 -7.32
C VAL A 163 21.96 20.70 -7.07
N MET A 164 22.16 21.57 -6.07
CA MET A 164 21.22 22.65 -5.75
C MET A 164 21.38 23.88 -6.63
N ASP A 165 22.59 24.18 -7.13
CA ASP A 165 22.83 25.38 -7.93
C ASP A 165 22.34 25.26 -9.39
N TYR A 166 21.72 24.14 -9.78
CA TYR A 166 21.17 23.95 -11.13
C TYR A 166 19.63 24.06 -11.19
N VAL A 167 19.00 24.56 -10.13
CA VAL A 167 17.56 24.79 -10.09
C VAL A 167 17.28 26.22 -9.60
N ASP A 168 17.78 27.18 -10.38
CA ASP A 168 17.26 28.55 -10.50
C ASP A 168 17.36 28.99 -11.98
#